data_AF-A0AAU2HPL8-F1
#
_entry.id   AF-A0AAU2HPL8-F1
#
_cell.length_a   1.000
_cell.length_b   1.000
_cell.length_c   1.000
_cell.angle_alpha   90.00
_cell.angle_beta   90.00
_cell.angle_gamma   90.00
#
_symmetry.space_group_name_H-M   'P 1'
#
loop_
_entity.id
_entity.type
_entity.pdbx_description
1 polymer ?
#
loop_
_entity_poly.entity_id
_entity_poly.type
_entity_poly.pdbx_seq_one_letter_code
_entity_poly.pdbx_strand_id
1 'polypeptide(L)'
;MSRTHSRYAADRGLTTRMVTTMFLIGLLYVVLVGVLLAVLRGAWPIILIFAGGLFIAQFWFSDRIAAFSMGAREVTPEQAPELHGTVDRICALADMPKPRVAIAQSDVPNAFATGRNEKTALVCATTGLLRRLEPEELEGVLAHEMSHVAHRDVAVMTIASFLGVLAGIVTRVALWGGLSRNSRANDPVGIAVMLIPLVSAVVYCLSFLLTRLLSRYRELSADRTAALLTGRPSALASALTKVTGQMARIPTEDLRKAEPYNAFYFVPAFSSKESLSRLLSSHPTLEQRLDQLARISADLARP
;
A
#
# COMPACT_ATOMS: atom_id res chain seq x y z
N MET A 1 -8.57 13.55 24.49
CA MET A 1 -7.90 12.90 23.34
C MET A 1 -7.39 14.02 22.43
N SER A 2 -6.10 14.36 22.50
CA SER A 2 -5.54 15.39 21.60
C SER A 2 -5.60 14.88 20.16
N ARG A 3 -6.19 15.69 19.26
CA ARG A 3 -6.03 15.50 17.83
C ARG A 3 -4.57 15.83 17.54
N THR A 4 -3.75 14.84 17.22
CA THR A 4 -2.42 15.09 16.65
C THR A 4 -2.66 15.74 15.29
N HIS A 5 -2.42 17.06 15.22
CA HIS A 5 -2.44 17.78 13.96
C HIS A 5 -1.05 17.62 13.36
N SER A 6 -0.86 16.60 12.53
CA SER A 6 0.37 16.54 11.74
C SER A 6 0.44 17.75 10.80
N ARG A 7 1.64 18.32 10.65
CA ARG A 7 1.96 19.43 9.73
C ARG A 7 2.04 19.00 8.26
N TYR A 8 1.76 17.75 7.94
CA TYR A 8 1.58 17.36 6.54
C TYR A 8 0.45 18.16 5.89
N ALA A 9 0.73 18.75 4.74
CA ALA A 9 -0.23 19.55 4.01
C ALA A 9 -1.43 18.67 3.61
N ALA A 10 -2.64 19.05 4.03
CA ALA A 10 -3.84 18.30 3.71
C ALA A 10 -4.10 18.31 2.19
N ASP A 11 -3.95 17.14 1.55
CA ASP A 11 -4.29 16.97 0.14
C ASP A 11 -5.80 16.67 -0.01
N ARG A 12 -6.58 17.72 -0.29
CA ARG A 12 -8.04 17.60 -0.52
C ARG A 12 -8.35 16.66 -1.69
N GLY A 13 -7.48 16.59 -2.70
CA GLY A 13 -7.61 15.66 -3.81
C GLY A 13 -7.44 14.21 -3.37
N LEU A 14 -6.47 13.95 -2.49
CA LEU A 14 -6.26 12.64 -1.86
C LEU A 14 -7.46 12.23 -1.05
N THR A 15 -7.94 13.10 -0.15
CA THR A 15 -9.10 12.82 0.70
C THR A 15 -10.34 12.51 -0.14
N THR A 16 -10.61 13.30 -1.18
CA THR A 16 -11.76 13.10 -2.07
C THR A 16 -11.69 11.74 -2.78
N ARG A 17 -10.51 11.38 -3.31
CA ARG A 17 -10.29 10.08 -3.97
C ARG A 17 -10.39 8.91 -3.00
N MET A 18 -9.83 9.03 -1.80
CA MET A 18 -9.98 8.02 -0.75
C MET A 18 -11.45 7.79 -0.41
N VAL A 19 -12.20 8.85 -0.13
CA VAL A 19 -13.64 8.75 0.21
C VAL A 19 -14.41 8.13 -0.95
N THR A 20 -14.16 8.58 -2.18
CA THR A 20 -14.84 8.07 -3.38
C THR A 20 -14.53 6.58 -3.61
N THR A 21 -13.26 6.19 -3.53
CA THR A 21 -12.85 4.79 -3.69
C THR A 21 -13.41 3.92 -2.57
N MET A 22 -13.39 4.38 -1.31
CA MET A 22 -13.99 3.64 -0.19
C MET A 22 -15.50 3.51 -0.34
N PHE A 23 -16.19 4.54 -0.82
CA PHE A 23 -17.62 4.47 -1.11
C PHE A 23 -17.93 3.44 -2.22
N LEU A 24 -17.20 3.48 -3.33
CA LEU A 24 -17.38 2.54 -4.44
C LEU A 24 -17.06 1.09 -4.02
N ILE A 25 -15.99 0.87 -3.26
CA ILE A 25 -15.65 -0.44 -2.70
C ILE A 25 -16.72 -0.90 -1.71
N GLY A 26 -17.25 0.02 -0.89
CA GLY A 26 -18.38 -0.26 0.00
C GLY A 26 -19.62 -0.71 -0.76
N LEU A 27 -19.96 -0.05 -1.87
CA LEU A 27 -21.08 -0.44 -2.73
C LEU A 27 -20.86 -1.85 -3.32
N LEU A 28 -19.66 -2.14 -3.81
CA LEU A 28 -19.31 -3.48 -4.31
C LEU A 28 -19.40 -4.55 -3.20
N TYR A 29 -19.06 -4.21 -1.95
CA TYR A 29 -19.22 -5.10 -0.81
C TYR A 29 -20.70 -5.42 -0.54
N VAL A 30 -21.58 -4.41 -0.57
CA VAL A 30 -23.03 -4.60 -0.43
C VAL A 30 -23.58 -5.49 -1.54
N VAL A 31 -23.15 -5.29 -2.79
CA VAL A 31 -23.56 -6.13 -3.93
C VAL A 31 -23.10 -7.58 -3.72
N LEU A 32 -21.82 -7.79 -3.41
CA LEU A 32 -21.26 -9.13 -3.22
C LEU A 32 -21.96 -9.89 -2.08
N VAL A 33 -22.10 -9.25 -0.92
CA VAL A 33 -22.78 -9.85 0.24
C VAL A 33 -24.26 -10.06 -0.04
N GLY A 34 -24.93 -9.11 -0.68
CA GLY A 34 -26.35 -9.23 -1.07
C GLY A 34 -26.60 -10.44 -1.96
N VAL A 35 -25.74 -10.67 -2.96
CA VAL A 35 -25.79 -11.87 -3.81
C VAL A 35 -25.56 -13.14 -2.99
N LEU A 36 -24.54 -13.16 -2.13
CA LEU A 36 -24.25 -14.33 -1.28
C LEU A 36 -25.44 -14.66 -0.37
N LEU A 37 -26.07 -13.66 0.26
CA LEU A 37 -27.24 -13.85 1.13
C LEU A 37 -28.47 -14.35 0.35
N ALA A 38 -28.67 -13.86 -0.87
CA ALA A 38 -29.77 -14.29 -1.73
C ALA A 38 -29.61 -15.75 -2.19
N VAL A 39 -28.38 -16.19 -2.46
CA VAL A 39 -28.10 -17.55 -2.93
C VAL A 39 -28.04 -18.55 -1.77
N LEU A 40 -27.33 -18.22 -0.68
CA LEU A 40 -27.02 -19.13 0.43
C LEU A 40 -28.08 -19.05 1.55
N ARG A 41 -29.36 -19.07 1.18
CA ARG A 41 -30.51 -18.93 2.10
C ARG A 41 -30.34 -19.81 3.36
N GLY A 42 -30.14 -19.18 4.51
CA GLY A 42 -29.97 -19.85 5.82
C GLY A 42 -28.54 -19.86 6.38
N ALA A 43 -27.51 -19.67 5.56
CA ALA A 43 -26.10 -19.64 6.00
C ALA A 43 -25.57 -18.23 6.32
N TRP A 44 -26.46 -17.23 6.37
CA TRP A 44 -26.09 -15.83 6.63
C TRP A 44 -25.25 -15.60 7.90
N PRO A 45 -25.46 -16.31 9.04
CA PRO A 45 -24.63 -16.10 10.22
C PRO A 45 -23.20 -16.58 9.98
N ILE A 46 -23.02 -17.70 9.27
CA ILE A 46 -21.70 -18.27 8.96
C ILE A 46 -20.93 -17.34 8.02
N ILE A 47 -21.59 -16.79 7.01
CA ILE A 47 -20.97 -15.84 6.06
C ILE A 47 -20.49 -14.59 6.80
N LEU A 48 -21.31 -14.02 7.69
CA LEU A 48 -20.93 -12.84 8.47
C LEU A 48 -19.80 -13.13 9.47
N ILE A 49 -19.87 -14.26 10.18
CA ILE A 49 -18.81 -14.65 11.12
C ILE A 49 -17.49 -14.88 10.37
N PHE A 50 -17.52 -15.59 9.25
CA PHE A 50 -16.31 -15.88 8.47
C PHE A 50 -15.74 -14.61 7.82
N ALA A 51 -16.56 -13.82 7.14
CA ALA A 51 -16.11 -12.58 6.50
C ALA A 51 -15.64 -11.54 7.53
N GLY A 52 -16.38 -11.37 8.62
CA GLY A 52 -16.02 -10.48 9.72
C GLY A 52 -14.76 -10.93 10.45
N GLY A 53 -14.65 -12.23 10.74
CA GLY A 53 -13.46 -12.84 11.35
C GLY A 53 -12.22 -12.67 10.47
N LEU A 54 -12.33 -12.93 9.16
CA LEU A 54 -11.24 -12.75 8.21
C LEU A 54 -10.84 -11.27 8.08
N PHE A 55 -11.82 -10.34 8.08
CA PHE A 55 -11.54 -8.91 8.06
C PHE A 55 -10.79 -8.46 9.31
N ILE A 56 -11.25 -8.88 10.50
CA ILE A 56 -10.58 -8.57 11.77
C ILE A 56 -9.16 -9.15 11.76
N ALA A 57 -8.99 -10.40 11.34
CA ALA A 57 -7.67 -11.01 11.24
C ALA A 57 -6.76 -10.22 10.29
N GLN A 58 -7.22 -9.90 9.08
CA GLN A 58 -6.45 -9.11 8.12
C GLN A 58 -6.10 -7.72 8.68
N PHE A 59 -7.06 -7.04 9.31
CA PHE A 59 -6.87 -5.70 9.84
C PHE A 59 -5.87 -5.66 11.01
N TRP A 60 -5.84 -6.69 11.86
CA TRP A 60 -4.96 -6.71 13.04
C TRP A 60 -3.58 -7.33 12.78
N PHE A 61 -3.47 -8.28 11.85
CA PHE A 61 -2.23 -9.01 11.60
C PHE A 61 -1.43 -8.51 10.39
N SER A 62 -2.03 -7.79 9.43
CA SER A 62 -1.36 -7.35 8.19
C SER A 62 -0.04 -6.62 8.43
N ASP A 63 -0.03 -5.58 9.28
CA ASP A 63 1.17 -4.79 9.57
C ASP A 63 2.32 -5.63 10.16
N ARG A 64 1.98 -6.54 11.10
CA ARG A 64 2.97 -7.41 11.74
C ARG A 64 3.52 -8.44 10.77
N ILE A 65 2.67 -9.01 9.93
CA ILE A 65 3.08 -9.95 8.89
C ILE A 65 4.02 -9.25 7.91
N ALA A 66 3.68 -8.05 7.44
CA ALA A 66 4.53 -7.29 6.52
C ALA A 66 5.92 -6.98 7.11
N ALA A 67 5.98 -6.44 8.33
CA ALA A 67 7.25 -6.15 9.00
C ALA A 67 8.10 -7.41 9.24
N PHE A 68 7.46 -8.50 9.68
CA PHE A 68 8.14 -9.77 9.92
C PHE A 68 8.66 -10.41 8.64
N SER A 69 7.84 -10.43 7.58
CA SER A 69 8.20 -10.99 6.27
C SER A 69 9.38 -10.28 5.62
N MET A 70 9.54 -8.97 5.88
CA MET A 70 10.66 -8.17 5.40
C MET A 70 11.94 -8.33 6.26
N GLY A 71 11.88 -9.10 7.35
CA GLY A 71 13.02 -9.29 8.25
C GLY A 71 13.41 -8.02 9.01
N ALA A 72 12.46 -7.12 9.26
CA ALA A 72 12.71 -5.88 9.98
C ALA A 72 13.11 -6.17 11.43
N ARG A 73 14.30 -5.69 11.83
CA ARG A 73 14.78 -5.77 13.21
C ARG A 73 14.84 -4.38 13.80
N GLU A 74 14.20 -4.21 14.95
CA GLU A 74 14.20 -2.92 15.64
C GLU A 74 15.60 -2.57 16.10
N VAL A 75 15.96 -1.31 15.94
CA VAL A 75 17.26 -0.79 16.33
C VAL A 75 17.08 0.29 17.38
N THR A 76 18.06 0.41 18.27
CA THR A 76 18.11 1.49 19.26
C THR A 76 18.86 2.71 18.69
N PRO A 77 18.68 3.91 19.27
CA PRO A 77 19.43 5.10 18.86
C PRO A 77 20.96 4.90 18.89
N GLU A 78 21.48 4.04 19.75
CA GLU A 78 22.90 3.72 19.84
C GLU A 78 23.35 2.80 18.70
N GLN A 79 22.46 1.94 18.20
CA GLN A 79 22.75 1.00 17.11
C GLN A 79 22.70 1.67 15.72
N ALA A 80 21.83 2.68 15.55
CA ALA A 80 21.66 3.38 14.28
C ALA A 80 21.41 4.90 14.48
N PRO A 81 22.39 5.66 14.99
CA PRO A 81 22.21 7.06 15.39
C PRO A 81 21.80 7.96 14.22
N GLU A 82 22.36 7.75 13.03
CA GLU A 82 22.05 8.54 11.83
C GLU A 82 20.61 8.35 11.36
N LEU A 83 20.13 7.09 11.37
CA LEU A 83 18.76 6.75 11.00
C LEU A 83 17.77 7.33 12.01
N HIS A 84 18.03 7.15 13.31
CA HIS A 84 17.21 7.74 14.36
C HIS A 84 17.19 9.26 14.28
N GLY A 85 18.34 9.91 14.06
CA GLY A 85 18.43 11.36 13.94
C GLY A 85 17.65 11.90 12.73
N THR A 86 17.63 11.15 11.62
CA THR A 86 16.82 11.51 10.45
C THR A 86 15.33 11.40 10.73
N VAL A 87 14.90 10.30 11.36
CA VAL A 87 13.51 10.13 11.80
C VAL A 87 13.10 11.23 12.80
N ASP A 88 13.98 11.60 13.72
CA ASP A 88 13.74 12.68 14.70
C ASP A 88 13.52 14.03 14.03
N ARG A 89 14.33 14.39 13.03
CA ARG A 89 14.14 15.62 12.25
C ARG A 89 12.80 15.63 11.53
N ILE A 90 12.44 14.53 10.87
CA ILE A 90 11.15 14.44 10.16
C ILE A 90 9.98 14.54 11.15
N CYS A 91 10.07 13.88 12.30
CA CYS A 91 9.04 13.97 13.35
C CYS A 91 8.88 15.41 13.86
N ALA A 92 9.98 16.13 14.04
CA ALA A 92 9.96 17.54 14.44
C ALA A 92 9.34 18.44 13.37
N LEU A 93 9.66 18.22 12.09
CA LEU A 93 9.08 18.96 10.96
C LEU A 93 7.58 18.67 10.81
N ALA A 94 7.18 17.41 10.94
CA ALA A 94 5.83 16.91 10.70
C ALA A 94 4.90 17.03 11.92
N ASP A 95 5.40 17.43 13.09
CA ASP A 95 4.69 17.43 14.38
C ASP A 95 4.02 16.06 14.67
N MET A 96 4.85 15.01 14.67
CA MET A 96 4.40 13.63 14.80
C MET A 96 5.14 12.87 15.90
N PRO A 97 4.49 11.87 16.54
CA PRO A 97 5.18 10.99 17.46
C PRO A 97 6.25 10.17 16.73
N LYS A 98 7.39 9.96 17.38
CA LYS A 98 8.48 9.14 16.84
C LYS A 98 8.02 7.70 16.63
N PRO A 99 8.05 7.16 15.40
CA PRO A 99 7.75 5.76 15.15
C PRO A 99 8.89 4.87 15.68
N ARG A 100 8.59 3.58 15.82
CA ARG A 100 9.65 2.57 16.01
C ARG A 100 10.53 2.56 14.76
N VAL A 101 11.83 2.35 14.93
CA VAL A 101 12.80 2.36 13.85
C VAL A 101 13.38 0.95 13.72
N ALA A 102 13.41 0.43 12.50
CA ALA A 102 13.95 -0.89 12.21
C ALA A 102 14.87 -0.89 10.99
N ILE A 103 15.77 -1.86 10.95
CA ILE A 103 16.64 -2.13 9.82
C ILE A 103 16.37 -3.55 9.32
N ALA A 104 16.16 -3.68 8.00
CA ALA A 104 16.07 -4.96 7.33
C ALA A 104 17.40 -5.30 6.64
N GLN A 105 17.88 -6.52 6.85
CA GLN A 105 19.12 -7.00 6.25
C GLN A 105 18.84 -7.48 4.82
N SER A 106 18.95 -6.58 3.85
CA SER A 106 18.77 -6.86 2.42
C SER A 106 19.60 -5.89 1.60
N ASP A 107 20.25 -6.37 0.54
CA ASP A 107 20.95 -5.48 -0.40
C ASP A 107 19.98 -4.75 -1.35
N VAL A 108 18.73 -5.20 -1.44
CA VAL A 108 17.71 -4.50 -2.24
C VAL A 108 17.39 -3.17 -1.57
N PRO A 109 17.65 -2.01 -2.22
CA PRO A 109 17.41 -0.70 -1.65
C PRO A 109 15.90 -0.50 -1.48
N ASN A 110 15.46 -0.43 -0.24
CA ASN A 110 14.06 -0.20 0.08
C ASN A 110 13.90 0.50 1.44
N ALA A 111 12.82 1.27 1.59
CA ALA A 111 12.27 1.68 2.86
C ALA A 111 10.77 1.47 2.84
N PHE A 112 10.18 1.24 4.00
CA PHE A 112 8.73 1.18 4.14
C PHE A 112 8.31 1.67 5.52
N ALA A 113 7.13 2.26 5.60
CA ALA A 113 6.46 2.49 6.87
C ALA A 113 5.19 1.65 6.99
N THR A 114 4.98 1.07 8.17
CA THR A 114 3.78 0.32 8.50
C THR A 114 3.20 0.76 9.84
N GLY A 115 1.93 0.46 10.07
CA GLY A 115 1.22 0.82 11.29
C GLY A 115 -0.13 1.48 11.01
N ARG A 116 -1.16 0.98 11.70
CA ARG A 116 -2.53 1.52 11.65
C ARG A 116 -2.69 2.95 12.15
N ASN A 117 -1.82 3.39 13.03
CA ASN A 117 -1.83 4.74 13.57
C ASN A 117 -0.40 5.24 13.84
N GLU A 118 -0.25 6.55 13.97
CA GLU A 118 1.03 7.23 14.21
C GLU A 118 1.74 6.72 15.48
N LYS A 119 0.99 6.27 16.49
CA LYS A 119 1.53 5.81 17.78
C LYS A 119 2.12 4.40 17.72
N THR A 120 1.65 3.57 16.80
CA THR A 120 2.11 2.19 16.61
C THR A 120 2.91 2.03 15.33
N ALA A 121 3.31 3.13 14.71
CA ALA A 121 4.02 3.13 13.45
C ALA A 121 5.44 2.58 13.61
N LEU A 122 5.89 1.89 12.57
CA LEU A 122 7.23 1.35 12.39
C LEU A 122 7.74 1.85 11.04
N VAL A 123 8.90 2.48 11.05
CA VAL A 123 9.65 2.84 9.84
C VAL A 123 10.83 1.91 9.72
N CYS A 124 10.99 1.29 8.55
CA CYS A 124 12.07 0.37 8.27
C CYS A 124 12.86 0.80 7.03
N ALA A 125 14.18 0.74 7.12
CA ALA A 125 15.09 0.93 5.98
C ALA A 125 15.95 -0.32 5.78
N THR A 126 16.25 -0.68 4.54
CA THR A 126 17.17 -1.79 4.26
C THR A 126 18.62 -1.34 4.35
N THR A 127 19.53 -2.24 4.71
CA THR A 127 20.97 -1.94 4.68
C THR A 127 21.46 -1.58 3.27
N GLY A 128 20.83 -2.14 2.24
CA GLY A 128 21.04 -1.74 0.85
C GLY A 128 20.76 -0.26 0.61
N LEU A 129 19.62 0.25 1.10
CA LEU A 129 19.24 1.66 0.96
C LEU A 129 20.22 2.59 1.71
N LEU A 130 20.51 2.26 2.96
CA LEU A 130 21.36 3.07 3.84
C LEU A 130 22.79 3.23 3.29
N ARG A 131 23.32 2.24 2.57
CA ARG A 131 24.65 2.33 1.94
C ARG A 131 24.71 3.19 0.67
N ARG A 132 23.55 3.50 0.06
CA ARG A 132 23.45 4.03 -1.30
C ARG A 132 22.97 5.48 -1.36
N LEU A 133 22.23 5.91 -0.35
CA LEU A 133 21.64 7.24 -0.27
C LEU A 133 22.47 8.16 0.61
N GLU A 134 22.61 9.40 0.16
CA GLU A 134 23.14 10.50 0.97
C GLU A 134 22.13 10.90 2.07
N PRO A 135 22.57 11.59 3.14
CA PRO A 135 21.69 11.98 4.23
C PRO A 135 20.43 12.75 3.80
N GLU A 136 20.54 13.68 2.84
CA GLU A 136 19.36 14.42 2.35
C GLU A 136 18.43 13.56 1.50
N GLU A 137 18.98 12.59 0.77
CA GLU A 137 18.21 11.65 -0.05
C GLU A 137 17.44 10.69 0.85
N LEU A 138 18.09 10.16 1.89
CA LEU A 138 17.46 9.31 2.90
C LEU A 138 16.35 10.06 3.64
N GLU A 139 16.57 11.31 4.02
CA GLU A 139 15.55 12.16 4.64
C GLU A 139 14.32 12.33 3.74
N GLY A 140 14.52 12.54 2.43
CA GLY A 140 13.42 12.61 1.46
C GLY A 140 12.64 11.29 1.36
N VAL A 141 13.33 10.15 1.28
CA VAL A 141 12.68 8.82 1.22
C VAL A 141 11.93 8.51 2.50
N LEU A 142 12.51 8.77 3.67
CA LEU A 142 11.83 8.51 4.94
C LEU A 142 10.65 9.48 5.16
N ALA A 143 10.74 10.73 4.72
CA ALA A 143 9.61 11.66 4.74
C ALA A 143 8.46 11.17 3.84
N HIS A 144 8.77 10.57 2.68
CA HIS A 144 7.79 9.92 1.82
C HIS A 144 7.10 8.77 2.57
N GLU A 145 7.86 7.84 3.15
CA GLU A 145 7.30 6.71 3.90
C GLU A 145 6.47 7.15 5.12
N MET A 146 6.93 8.15 5.86
CA MET A 146 6.21 8.69 7.01
C MET A 146 4.92 9.42 6.62
N SER A 147 4.83 9.96 5.40
CA SER A 147 3.59 10.58 4.91
C SER A 147 2.47 9.55 4.74
N HIS A 148 2.79 8.29 4.39
CA HIS A 148 1.80 7.22 4.37
C HIS A 148 1.24 6.92 5.77
N VAL A 149 2.09 6.95 6.81
CA VAL A 149 1.64 6.78 8.19
C VAL A 149 0.67 7.89 8.58
N ALA A 150 1.01 9.14 8.28
CA ALA A 150 0.16 10.28 8.62
C ALA A 150 -1.19 10.28 7.89
N HIS A 151 -1.20 9.91 6.61
CA HIS A 151 -2.43 9.78 5.82
C HIS A 151 -3.21 8.49 6.13
N ARG A 152 -2.73 7.65 7.07
CA ARG A 152 -3.33 6.35 7.45
C ARG A 152 -3.51 5.42 6.26
N ASP A 153 -2.54 5.49 5.37
CA ASP A 153 -2.60 4.87 4.07
C ASP A 153 -2.64 3.34 4.17
N VAL A 154 -1.93 2.76 5.14
CA VAL A 154 -1.97 1.32 5.42
C VAL A 154 -3.38 0.86 5.78
N ALA A 155 -4.09 1.58 6.65
CA ALA A 155 -5.46 1.24 7.04
C ALA A 155 -6.42 1.29 5.85
N VAL A 156 -6.32 2.36 5.03
CA VAL A 156 -7.16 2.53 3.83
C VAL A 156 -6.93 1.39 2.82
N MET A 157 -5.68 1.00 2.54
CA MET A 157 -5.41 -0.09 1.60
C MET A 157 -5.80 -1.45 2.13
N THR A 158 -5.64 -1.70 3.43
CA THR A 158 -6.07 -2.95 4.05
C THR A 158 -7.58 -3.14 3.90
N ILE A 159 -8.36 -2.07 4.07
CA ILE A 159 -9.82 -2.09 3.84
C ILE A 159 -10.12 -2.25 2.34
N ALA A 160 -9.48 -1.46 1.48
CA ALA A 160 -9.70 -1.48 0.03
C ALA A 160 -9.44 -2.86 -0.58
N SER A 161 -8.33 -3.48 -0.18
CA SER A 161 -7.85 -4.74 -0.75
C SER A 161 -8.60 -5.96 -0.21
N PHE A 162 -9.23 -5.86 0.96
CA PHE A 162 -9.97 -6.97 1.57
C PHE A 162 -11.10 -7.48 0.68
N LEU A 163 -11.82 -6.58 0.01
CA LEU A 163 -12.92 -6.98 -0.88
C LEU A 163 -12.42 -7.85 -2.03
N GLY A 164 -11.28 -7.51 -2.64
CA GLY A 164 -10.64 -8.34 -3.66
C GLY A 164 -10.25 -9.72 -3.13
N VAL A 165 -9.67 -9.80 -1.93
CA VAL A 165 -9.33 -11.08 -1.27
C VAL A 165 -10.58 -11.92 -1.06
N LEU A 166 -11.64 -11.33 -0.50
CA LEU A 166 -12.91 -12.01 -0.24
C LEU A 166 -13.54 -12.52 -1.54
N ALA A 167 -13.64 -11.66 -2.56
CA ALA A 167 -14.18 -12.04 -3.87
C ALA A 167 -13.37 -13.16 -4.53
N GLY A 168 -12.03 -13.13 -4.41
CA GLY A 168 -11.15 -14.18 -4.91
C GLY A 168 -11.37 -15.52 -4.20
N ILE A 169 -11.50 -15.51 -2.87
CA ILE A 169 -11.81 -16.72 -2.07
C ILE A 169 -13.16 -17.29 -2.48
N VAL A 170 -14.21 -16.45 -2.54
CA VAL A 170 -15.56 -16.85 -2.96
C VAL A 170 -15.53 -17.48 -4.35
N THR A 171 -14.80 -16.88 -5.30
CA THR A 171 -14.63 -17.42 -6.65
C THR A 171 -13.99 -18.81 -6.61
N ARG A 172 -12.89 -18.98 -5.88
CA ARG A 172 -12.19 -20.28 -5.77
C ARG A 172 -13.06 -21.35 -5.12
N VAL A 173 -13.77 -21.00 -4.04
CA VAL A 173 -14.68 -21.91 -3.35
C VAL A 173 -15.86 -22.30 -4.26
N ALA A 174 -16.43 -21.36 -5.01
CA ALA A 174 -17.52 -21.66 -5.93
C ALA A 174 -17.07 -22.56 -7.10
N LEU A 175 -15.85 -22.36 -7.62
CA LEU A 175 -15.30 -23.16 -8.73
C LEU A 175 -14.85 -24.57 -8.28
N TRP A 176 -14.14 -24.70 -7.16
CA TRP A 176 -13.58 -25.98 -6.69
C TRP A 176 -14.46 -26.73 -5.67
N GLY A 177 -15.34 -26.03 -4.95
CA GLY A 177 -16.21 -26.61 -3.92
C GLY A 177 -17.39 -27.42 -4.45
N GLY A 178 -17.48 -27.65 -5.77
CA GLY A 178 -18.49 -28.53 -6.36
C GLY A 178 -19.92 -27.96 -6.35
N LEU A 179 -20.12 -26.68 -6.02
CA LEU A 179 -21.44 -26.03 -6.04
C LEU A 179 -22.12 -26.16 -7.42
N SER A 180 -21.32 -26.18 -8.49
CA SER A 180 -21.74 -26.39 -9.88
C SER A 180 -22.16 -27.83 -10.22
N ARG A 181 -21.70 -28.86 -9.47
CA ARG A 181 -21.82 -30.27 -9.89
C ARG A 181 -23.16 -30.93 -9.57
N ASN A 182 -23.99 -30.36 -8.70
CA ASN A 182 -25.19 -31.04 -8.18
C ASN A 182 -26.51 -30.33 -8.50
N SER A 183 -26.49 -29.27 -9.31
CA SER A 183 -27.68 -28.47 -9.61
C SER A 183 -28.32 -28.91 -10.91
N ARG A 184 -29.55 -29.44 -10.84
CA ARG A 184 -30.39 -29.67 -12.03
C ARG A 184 -30.65 -28.32 -12.71
N ALA A 185 -30.52 -28.27 -14.03
CA ALA A 185 -30.55 -27.05 -14.86
C ALA A 185 -31.84 -26.19 -14.76
N ASN A 186 -32.87 -26.62 -14.02
CA ASN A 186 -34.17 -25.96 -13.90
C ASN A 186 -34.52 -25.48 -12.48
N ASP A 187 -33.57 -25.51 -11.54
CA ASP A 187 -33.77 -24.95 -10.18
C ASP A 187 -33.24 -23.50 -10.13
N PRO A 188 -34.04 -22.51 -9.67
CA PRO A 188 -33.56 -21.14 -9.40
C PRO A 188 -32.28 -21.09 -8.56
N VAL A 189 -32.06 -22.09 -7.68
CA VAL A 189 -30.85 -22.21 -6.88
C VAL A 189 -29.62 -22.55 -7.74
N GLY A 190 -29.79 -23.37 -8.78
CA GLY A 190 -28.71 -23.76 -9.70
C GLY A 190 -28.19 -22.60 -10.56
N ILE A 191 -29.09 -21.75 -11.04
CA ILE A 191 -28.72 -20.53 -11.80
C ILE A 191 -27.99 -19.55 -10.87
N ALA A 192 -28.47 -19.37 -9.64
CA ALA A 192 -27.86 -18.48 -8.66
C ALA A 192 -26.43 -18.91 -8.29
N VAL A 193 -26.17 -20.21 -8.18
CA VAL A 193 -24.84 -20.78 -7.95
C VAL A 193 -23.87 -20.53 -9.11
N MET A 194 -24.36 -20.56 -10.35
CA MET A 194 -23.56 -20.28 -11.55
C MET A 194 -23.20 -18.78 -11.69
N LEU A 195 -24.01 -17.88 -11.11
CA LEU A 195 -23.77 -16.43 -11.14
C LEU A 195 -22.74 -15.95 -10.11
N ILE A 196 -22.51 -16.70 -9.01
CA ILE A 196 -21.56 -16.31 -7.95
C ILE A 196 -20.14 -16.08 -8.49
N PRO A 197 -19.52 -17.00 -9.28
CA PRO A 197 -18.18 -16.78 -9.83
C PRO A 197 -18.11 -15.57 -10.74
N LEU A 198 -19.15 -15.33 -11.56
CA LEU A 198 -19.20 -14.19 -12.47
C LEU A 198 -19.24 -12.86 -11.71
N VAL A 199 -20.17 -12.73 -10.76
CA VAL A 199 -20.29 -11.53 -9.92
C VAL A 199 -19.01 -11.31 -9.12
N SER A 200 -18.45 -12.37 -8.54
CA SER A 200 -17.21 -12.29 -7.75
C SER A 200 -16.01 -11.88 -8.60
N ALA A 201 -15.90 -12.38 -9.83
CA ALA A 201 -14.84 -11.98 -10.76
C ALA A 201 -14.97 -10.51 -11.19
N VAL A 202 -16.19 -10.02 -11.44
CA VAL A 202 -16.44 -8.61 -11.75
C VAL A 202 -16.10 -7.73 -10.55
N VAL A 203 -16.56 -8.09 -9.35
CA VAL A 203 -16.26 -7.36 -8.10
C VAL A 203 -14.75 -7.34 -7.85
N TYR A 204 -14.06 -8.47 -8.03
CA TYR A 204 -12.60 -8.54 -7.93
C TYR A 204 -11.93 -7.58 -8.90
N CYS A 205 -12.31 -7.61 -10.19
CA CYS A 205 -11.73 -6.75 -11.22
C CYS A 205 -11.92 -5.25 -10.92
N LEU A 206 -13.14 -4.86 -10.53
CA LEU A 206 -13.46 -3.47 -10.19
C LEU A 206 -12.74 -3.01 -8.92
N SER A 207 -12.77 -3.81 -7.85
CA SER A 207 -12.05 -3.53 -6.60
C SER A 207 -10.56 -3.37 -6.85
N PHE A 208 -9.97 -4.25 -7.66
CA PHE A 208 -8.57 -4.22 -8.03
C PHE A 208 -8.18 -2.95 -8.80
N LEU A 209 -9.00 -2.54 -9.78
CA LEU A 209 -8.76 -1.30 -10.54
C LEU A 209 -8.86 -0.06 -9.65
N LEU A 210 -9.91 0.03 -8.82
CA LEU A 210 -10.12 1.13 -7.89
C LEU A 210 -8.96 1.25 -6.89
N THR A 211 -8.53 0.14 -6.30
CA THR A 211 -7.42 0.08 -5.36
C THR A 211 -6.10 0.51 -6.02
N ARG A 212 -5.83 0.09 -7.26
CA ARG A 212 -4.63 0.52 -8.01
C ARG A 212 -4.63 2.01 -8.35
N LEU A 213 -5.77 2.55 -8.79
CA LEU A 213 -5.87 3.98 -9.08
C LEU A 213 -5.65 4.83 -7.83
N LEU A 214 -6.17 4.38 -6.68
CA LEU A 214 -5.92 5.04 -5.40
C LEU A 214 -4.44 4.95 -5.01
N SER A 215 -3.82 3.78 -5.17
CA SER A 215 -2.41 3.55 -4.88
C SER A 215 -1.52 4.55 -5.61
N ARG A 216 -1.68 4.73 -6.94
CA ARG A 216 -0.83 5.65 -7.71
C ARG A 216 -0.95 7.10 -7.28
N TYR A 217 -2.17 7.54 -6.98
CA TYR A 217 -2.40 8.92 -6.56
C TYR A 217 -1.75 9.18 -5.17
N ARG A 218 -1.77 8.18 -4.29
CA ARG A 218 -1.10 8.26 -2.98
C ARG A 218 0.40 8.43 -3.10
N GLU A 219 1.05 7.69 -3.99
CA GLU A 219 2.51 7.83 -4.23
C GLU A 219 2.87 9.26 -4.67
N LEU A 220 2.12 9.83 -5.61
CA LEU A 220 2.31 11.22 -6.07
C LEU A 220 2.01 12.24 -4.96
N SER A 221 1.03 11.95 -4.09
CA SER A 221 0.71 12.79 -2.94
C SER A 221 1.82 12.71 -1.89
N ALA A 222 2.37 11.53 -1.63
CA ALA A 222 3.48 11.27 -0.72
C ALA A 222 4.77 11.96 -1.21
N ASP A 223 5.10 11.88 -2.50
CA ASP A 223 6.22 12.60 -3.10
C ASP A 223 6.10 14.11 -2.90
N ARG A 224 4.92 14.66 -3.20
CA ARG A 224 4.64 16.08 -2.98
C ARG A 224 4.80 16.46 -1.52
N THR A 225 4.26 15.64 -0.64
CA THR A 225 4.23 15.88 0.80
C THR A 225 5.64 15.84 1.38
N ALA A 226 6.46 14.86 0.99
CA ALA A 226 7.86 14.75 1.38
C ALA A 226 8.70 15.91 0.84
N ALA A 227 8.51 16.28 -0.43
CA ALA A 227 9.22 17.41 -1.04
C ALA A 227 8.91 18.75 -0.35
N LEU A 228 7.64 18.99 0.00
CA LEU A 228 7.22 20.20 0.71
C LEU A 228 7.68 20.20 2.18
N LEU A 229 7.64 19.05 2.86
CA LEU A 229 8.06 18.95 4.25
C LEU A 229 9.57 19.17 4.40
N THR A 230 10.36 18.55 3.53
CA THR A 230 11.83 18.64 3.54
C THR A 230 12.35 19.90 2.86
N GLY A 231 11.54 20.55 2.02
CA GLY A 231 11.96 21.68 1.18
C GLY A 231 12.99 21.28 0.11
N ARG A 232 13.18 19.98 -0.16
CA ARG A 232 14.26 19.45 -1.02
C ARG A 232 13.73 18.47 -2.08
N PRO A 233 12.90 18.93 -3.05
CA PRO A 233 12.40 18.07 -4.13
C PRO A 233 13.51 17.43 -4.96
N SER A 234 14.63 18.12 -5.15
CA SER A 234 15.80 17.61 -5.90
C SER A 234 16.48 16.42 -5.20
N ALA A 235 16.53 16.40 -3.87
CA ALA A 235 17.09 15.28 -3.11
C ALA A 235 16.24 14.02 -3.26
N LEU A 236 14.91 14.16 -3.18
CA LEU A 236 14.00 13.04 -3.42
C LEU A 236 14.06 12.53 -4.87
N ALA A 237 14.17 13.43 -5.86
CA ALA A 237 14.35 13.06 -7.26
C ALA A 237 15.68 12.32 -7.50
N SER A 238 16.76 12.77 -6.85
CA SER A 238 18.07 12.09 -6.88
C SER A 238 17.97 10.69 -6.27
N ALA A 239 17.31 10.55 -5.11
CA ALA A 239 17.09 9.26 -4.46
C ALA A 239 16.33 8.28 -5.37
N LEU A 240 15.23 8.73 -6.00
CA LEU A 240 14.45 7.93 -6.94
C LEU A 240 15.29 7.44 -8.13
N THR A 241 16.13 8.32 -8.67
CA THR A 241 17.01 8.01 -9.80
C THR A 241 18.09 7.00 -9.40
N LYS A 242 18.72 7.17 -8.22
CA LYS A 242 19.73 6.25 -7.70
C LYS A 242 19.14 4.86 -7.42
N VAL A 243 18.02 4.78 -6.70
CA VAL A 243 17.38 3.51 -6.35
C VAL A 243 16.96 2.76 -7.61
N THR A 244 16.30 3.45 -8.56
CA THR A 244 15.87 2.82 -9.82
C THR A 244 17.05 2.37 -10.68
N GLY A 245 18.08 3.21 -10.83
CA GLY A 245 19.25 2.88 -11.65
C GLY A 245 20.13 1.76 -11.05
N GLN A 246 20.18 1.66 -9.73
CA GLN A 246 20.97 0.63 -9.05
C GLN A 246 20.24 -0.71 -8.95
N MET A 247 18.91 -0.73 -9.06
CA MET A 247 18.13 -1.97 -9.09
C MET A 247 18.55 -2.91 -10.23
N ALA A 248 18.97 -2.34 -11.37
CA ALA A 248 19.48 -3.09 -12.52
C ALA A 248 20.80 -3.83 -12.25
N ARG A 249 21.50 -3.52 -11.15
CA ARG A 249 22.78 -4.15 -10.77
C ARG A 249 22.64 -5.25 -9.73
N ILE A 250 21.43 -5.49 -9.22
CA ILE A 250 21.16 -6.46 -8.15
C ILE A 250 20.98 -7.85 -8.74
N PRO A 251 21.53 -8.91 -8.11
CA PRO A 251 21.31 -10.28 -8.55
C PRO A 251 19.82 -10.62 -8.72
N THR A 252 19.49 -11.32 -9.81
CA THR A 252 18.11 -11.69 -10.14
C THR A 252 17.44 -12.57 -9.08
N GLU A 253 18.22 -13.34 -8.31
CA GLU A 253 17.70 -14.15 -7.22
C GLU A 253 17.13 -13.29 -6.08
N ASP A 254 17.80 -12.20 -5.72
CA ASP A 254 17.36 -11.32 -4.65
C ASP A 254 16.14 -10.50 -5.07
N LEU A 255 16.08 -10.09 -6.34
CA LEU A 255 14.88 -9.46 -6.91
C LEU A 255 13.69 -10.43 -6.91
N ARG A 256 13.90 -11.71 -7.24
CA ARG A 256 12.82 -12.72 -7.22
C ARG A 256 12.32 -13.01 -5.81
N LYS A 257 13.20 -13.01 -4.80
CA LYS A 257 12.81 -13.14 -3.38
C LYS A 257 12.00 -11.93 -2.91
N ALA A 258 12.22 -10.75 -3.49
CA ALA A 258 11.51 -9.51 -3.17
C ALA A 258 10.15 -9.38 -3.88
N GLU A 259 9.90 -10.12 -4.97
CA GLU A 259 8.69 -10.04 -5.80
C GLU A 259 7.37 -10.09 -5.01
N PRO A 260 7.18 -10.98 -4.01
CA PRO A 260 5.93 -11.06 -3.25
C PRO A 260 5.62 -9.81 -2.41
N TYR A 261 6.63 -8.97 -2.17
CA TYR A 261 6.56 -7.81 -1.28
C TYR A 261 6.60 -6.47 -2.01
N ASN A 262 6.54 -6.48 -3.35
CA ASN A 262 6.70 -5.30 -4.20
C ASN A 262 5.75 -4.14 -3.85
N ALA A 263 4.60 -4.41 -3.23
CA ALA A 263 3.65 -3.38 -2.78
C ALA A 263 4.15 -2.56 -1.57
N PHE A 264 5.19 -3.00 -0.89
CA PHE A 264 5.85 -2.31 0.22
C PHE A 264 7.19 -1.71 -0.19
N TYR A 265 7.45 -1.58 -1.49
CA TYR A 265 8.71 -1.05 -1.98
C TYR A 265 8.57 0.40 -2.42
N PHE A 266 9.51 1.24 -2.00
CA PHE A 266 9.60 2.65 -2.41
C PHE A 266 9.73 2.83 -3.93
N VAL A 267 10.42 1.89 -4.59
CA VAL A 267 10.49 1.76 -6.06
C VAL A 267 10.16 0.32 -6.43
N PRO A 268 9.31 0.08 -7.45
CA PRO A 268 8.96 -1.28 -7.85
C PRO A 268 10.21 -2.09 -8.27
N ALA A 269 10.42 -3.25 -7.64
CA ALA A 269 11.53 -4.17 -7.91
C ALA A 269 11.53 -4.69 -9.36
N PHE A 270 10.36 -4.71 -10.01
CA PHE A 270 10.19 -5.01 -11.43
C PHE A 270 9.39 -3.90 -12.11
N SER A 271 10.00 -3.27 -13.11
CA SER A 271 9.33 -2.31 -14.01
C SER A 271 9.31 -2.90 -15.42
N SER A 272 8.19 -3.48 -15.84
CA SER A 272 7.98 -3.94 -17.21
C SER A 272 7.54 -2.76 -18.09
N LYS A 273 8.27 -2.52 -19.19
CA LYS A 273 8.12 -1.37 -20.11
C LYS A 273 6.86 -1.41 -21.01
N GLU A 274 6.00 -2.41 -20.89
CA GLU A 274 4.85 -2.59 -21.78
C GLU A 274 3.64 -1.68 -21.44
N SER A 275 2.74 -1.46 -22.41
CA SER A 275 1.55 -0.61 -22.22
C SER A 275 0.49 -1.25 -21.31
N LEU A 276 0.36 -2.59 -21.36
CA LEU A 276 -0.53 -3.35 -20.49
C LEU A 276 0.00 -3.45 -19.05
N SER A 277 1.32 -3.56 -18.85
CA SER A 277 1.93 -3.51 -17.51
C SER A 277 1.77 -2.15 -16.84
N ARG A 278 1.70 -1.06 -17.61
CA ARG A 278 1.40 0.29 -17.08
C ARG A 278 0.00 0.42 -16.49
N LEU A 279 -1.00 -0.29 -17.02
CA LEU A 279 -2.33 -0.37 -16.39
C LEU A 279 -2.32 -1.28 -15.16
N LEU A 280 -1.36 -2.20 -15.09
CA LEU A 280 -1.20 -3.12 -13.97
C LEU A 280 -0.18 -2.68 -12.89
N SER A 281 0.48 -1.54 -13.03
CA SER A 281 1.41 -1.05 -12.00
C SER A 281 0.67 -0.47 -10.79
N SER A 282 1.13 -0.77 -9.57
CA SER A 282 0.68 -0.11 -8.34
C SER A 282 1.33 1.26 -8.12
N HIS A 283 2.48 1.51 -8.74
CA HIS A 283 3.23 2.77 -8.64
C HIS A 283 3.12 3.58 -9.94
N PRO A 284 3.13 4.92 -9.86
CA PRO A 284 3.30 5.79 -11.02
C PRO A 284 4.68 5.55 -11.65
N THR A 285 4.86 5.97 -12.90
CA THR A 285 6.16 5.79 -13.57
C THR A 285 7.20 6.73 -12.97
N LEU A 286 8.48 6.38 -13.10
CA LEU A 286 9.58 7.22 -12.61
C LEU A 286 9.49 8.62 -13.21
N GLU A 287 9.22 8.72 -14.52
CA GLU A 287 9.10 9.99 -15.23
C GLU A 287 7.99 10.86 -14.64
N GLN A 288 6.83 10.26 -14.31
CA GLN A 288 5.72 10.99 -13.69
C GLN A 288 6.09 11.57 -12.32
N ARG A 289 6.82 10.79 -11.49
CA ARG A 289 7.29 11.26 -10.18
C ARG A 289 8.33 12.37 -10.33
N LEU A 290 9.29 12.20 -11.23
CA LEU A 290 10.33 13.20 -11.51
C LEU A 290 9.74 14.50 -12.07
N ASP A 291 8.79 14.43 -12.99
CA ASP A 291 8.10 15.60 -13.55
C ASP A 291 7.34 16.38 -12.46
N GLN A 292 6.69 15.69 -11.53
CA GLN A 292 6.01 16.32 -10.40
C GLN A 292 7.00 17.02 -9.47
N LEU A 293 8.10 16.34 -9.11
CA LEU A 293 9.14 16.92 -8.25
C LEU A 293 9.82 18.12 -8.91
N ALA A 294 10.05 18.08 -10.22
CA ALA A 294 10.58 19.20 -10.98
C ALA A 294 9.63 20.42 -10.94
N ARG A 295 8.31 20.20 -11.07
CA ARG A 295 7.32 21.27 -10.93
C ARG A 295 7.31 21.87 -9.53
N ILE A 296 7.34 21.04 -8.48
CA ILE A 296 7.40 21.51 -7.08
C ILE A 296 8.68 22.30 -6.83
N SER A 297 9.82 21.84 -7.36
CA SER A 297 11.09 22.56 -7.28
C SER A 297 10.99 23.95 -7.91
N ALA A 298 10.39 24.04 -9.10
CA ALA A 298 10.15 25.30 -9.78
C ALA A 298 9.21 26.23 -8.99
N ASP A 299 8.17 25.69 -8.36
CA ASP A 299 7.23 26.47 -7.54
C ASP A 299 7.88 26.98 -6.24
N LEU A 300 8.71 26.17 -5.58
CA LEU A 300 9.46 26.58 -4.38
C LEU A 300 10.54 27.63 -4.68
N ALA A 301 11.04 27.67 -5.92
CA ALA A 301 12.02 28.65 -6.36
C ALA A 301 11.39 30.00 -6.75
N ARG A 302 10.05 30.10 -6.79
CA ARG A 302 9.36 31.37 -7.07
C ARG A 302 9.44 32.29 -5.83
N PRO A 303 9.84 33.56 -6.02
CA PRO A 303 9.96 34.53 -4.92
C PRO A 303 8.60 34.95 -4.34
#